data_AF-A0A257NE14-F1
#
_entry.id   AF-A0A257NE14-F1
#
_cell.length_a   1.000
_cell.length_b   1.000
_cell.length_c   1.000
_cell.angle_alpha   90.00
_cell.angle_beta   90.00
_cell.angle_gamma   90.00
#
_symmetry.space_group_name_H-M   'P 1'
#
loop_
_entity.id
_entity.type
_entity.pdbx_description
1 polymer ?
#
loop_
_entity_poly.entity_id
_entity_poly.type
_entity_poly.pdbx_seq_one_letter_code
_entity_poly.pdbx_strand_id
1 'polypeptide(L)'
;RSSEQYRPNIRRLGDQLGALYTPLAVIIALTAWAISGDVVRFLAVLVVATPCPLLIGIPVTIISSISLAARREIIIKNPAILETIGKCRTAIFDKTGTLTYGRPSLTALIPGAEHNEQDVLTLIASLERYSKHPLSSAILKAGEKSGLSLLSVTNITELPGDGLKGTVAGKQLQITSRKQFVEQHPDVAEVLPPITGGLECVVLIDDVYAATLQFRDEVRTDSSSFINHLRPNHLFDRVMLVSGDRESEVRYLAEQVGIEHVYFSQSPEQKLELVRNETKAAKTIFLGDGINDAPSLTAATIGIAFGQNSDITGESADAVIMDSSLLKVDELFHIGERMRKIALQSAVGGMALSLIGMVFAGLGYLTPVAGAITQEIIDVFAVLNALRAAVPPKSLSDFLKKGTPKLSPNPEMHRSHRIGWLRAAVLGANDGIVSTASLILGIAASQATHNDIVLAGVAGLVAGAMSMAAGEYVSVSSQADTEQADLKREHKELNENEQHEKNELASIYVSRGLEPLLAEQVAEQLMKHDALGAHARDELGISATVTARPIQAALTSAATFAVGAVLPLLMVMFAPVADLIVLVSFSSLLFLTLLGMLAAYTGGSGIIKGAFRVTFWGALAMGLTAAVGSIFGTVV
;
A
#
# COMPACT_ATOMS: atom_id res chain seq x y z
N ARG A 1 -5.06 -25.17 11.75
CA ARG A 1 -4.88 -25.18 13.23
C ARG A 1 -4.15 -23.93 13.73
N SER A 2 -3.12 -23.41 13.04
CA SER A 2 -2.46 -22.12 13.36
C SER A 2 -3.39 -20.89 13.26
N SER A 3 -4.39 -20.88 12.39
CA SER A 3 -5.34 -19.77 12.21
C SER A 3 -6.32 -19.55 13.38
N GLU A 4 -6.46 -20.49 14.32
CA GLU A 4 -7.29 -20.29 15.53
C GLU A 4 -6.54 -19.60 16.67
N GLN A 5 -5.22 -19.73 16.74
CA GLN A 5 -4.40 -19.14 17.81
C GLN A 5 -4.20 -17.62 17.62
N TYR A 6 -4.21 -17.12 16.37
CA TYR A 6 -3.93 -15.72 16.05
C TYR A 6 -5.19 -14.87 15.79
N ARG A 7 -6.32 -15.18 16.44
CA ARG A 7 -7.55 -14.37 16.27
C ARG A 7 -7.41 -13.02 16.98
N PRO A 8 -7.64 -11.88 16.29
CA PRO A 8 -7.65 -10.56 16.91
C PRO A 8 -8.67 -10.48 18.06
N ASN A 9 -8.29 -9.85 19.17
CA ASN A 9 -9.17 -9.70 20.34
C ASN A 9 -10.36 -8.78 20.06
N ILE A 10 -10.24 -7.84 19.11
CA ILE A 10 -11.36 -6.99 18.69
C ILE A 10 -12.51 -7.80 18.07
N ARG A 11 -12.21 -8.97 17.47
CA ARG A 11 -13.25 -9.89 17.00
C ARG A 11 -13.97 -10.58 18.16
N ARG A 12 -13.23 -10.96 19.22
CA ARG A 12 -13.81 -11.48 20.47
C ARG A 12 -14.68 -10.45 21.18
N LEU A 13 -14.30 -9.18 21.13
CA LEU A 13 -15.13 -8.07 21.59
C LEU A 13 -16.46 -8.03 20.82
N GLY A 14 -16.42 -8.32 19.51
CA GLY A 14 -17.62 -8.53 18.70
C GLY A 14 -18.50 -9.68 19.21
N ASP A 15 -17.90 -10.83 19.50
CA ASP A 15 -18.66 -11.98 20.03
C ASP A 15 -19.28 -11.67 21.41
N GLN A 16 -18.53 -10.99 22.29
CA GLN A 16 -19.00 -10.60 23.64
C GLN A 16 -20.10 -9.53 23.62
N LEU A 17 -19.93 -8.49 22.80
CA LEU A 17 -20.93 -7.45 22.63
C LEU A 17 -22.20 -8.00 21.98
N GLY A 18 -22.07 -8.92 21.02
CA GLY A 18 -23.21 -9.62 20.42
C GLY A 18 -24.00 -10.44 21.45
N ALA A 19 -23.30 -11.12 22.36
CA ALA A 19 -23.94 -11.90 23.43
C ALA A 19 -24.74 -11.04 24.42
N LEU A 20 -24.32 -9.81 24.68
CA LEU A 20 -25.07 -8.83 25.50
C LEU A 20 -26.20 -8.15 24.72
N TYR A 21 -26.03 -7.98 23.41
CA TYR A 21 -26.98 -7.29 22.54
C TYR A 21 -28.28 -8.06 22.37
N THR A 22 -28.22 -9.38 22.19
CA THR A 22 -29.42 -10.20 21.96
C THR A 22 -30.40 -10.17 23.15
N PRO A 23 -29.97 -10.38 24.42
CA PRO A 23 -30.86 -10.23 25.57
C PRO A 23 -31.44 -8.82 25.68
N LEU A 24 -30.63 -7.78 25.42
CA LEU A 24 -31.10 -6.39 25.44
C LEU A 24 -32.21 -6.15 24.42
N ALA A 25 -32.03 -6.63 23.18
CA ALA A 25 -33.04 -6.52 22.13
C ALA A 25 -34.34 -7.22 22.50
N VAL A 26 -34.26 -8.43 23.07
CA VAL A 26 -35.45 -9.18 23.55
C VAL A 26 -36.16 -8.42 24.68
N ILE A 27 -35.41 -7.85 25.63
CA ILE A 27 -35.99 -7.02 26.70
C ILE A 27 -36.72 -5.81 26.12
N ILE A 28 -36.11 -5.10 25.16
CA ILE A 28 -36.76 -3.95 24.49
C ILE A 28 -38.03 -4.40 23.76
N ALA A 29 -37.98 -5.50 23.02
CA ALA A 29 -39.11 -6.03 22.27
C ALA A 29 -40.28 -6.43 23.21
N LEU A 30 -39.99 -7.17 24.29
CA LEU A 30 -40.99 -7.56 25.29
C LEU A 30 -41.59 -6.34 26.00
N THR A 31 -40.77 -5.35 26.33
CA THR A 31 -41.24 -4.12 26.97
C THR A 31 -42.16 -3.34 26.03
N ALA A 32 -41.79 -3.20 24.75
CA ALA A 32 -42.62 -2.56 23.74
C ALA A 32 -43.97 -3.26 23.57
N TRP A 33 -43.98 -4.59 23.55
CA TRP A 33 -45.22 -5.38 23.49
C TRP A 33 -46.09 -5.18 24.73
N ALA A 34 -45.50 -5.29 25.92
CA ALA A 34 -46.24 -5.18 27.18
C ALA A 34 -46.89 -3.80 27.36
N ILE A 35 -46.20 -2.73 26.94
CA ILE A 35 -46.72 -1.36 27.05
C ILE A 35 -47.77 -1.07 25.96
N SER A 36 -47.57 -1.53 24.73
CA SER A 36 -48.46 -1.19 23.61
C SER A 36 -49.64 -2.13 23.42
N GLY A 37 -49.54 -3.38 23.89
CA GLY A 37 -50.47 -4.47 23.56
C GLY A 37 -50.33 -5.01 22.14
N ASP A 38 -49.42 -4.48 21.32
CA ASP A 38 -49.28 -4.81 19.90
C ASP A 38 -48.06 -5.71 19.64
N VAL A 39 -48.32 -6.94 19.20
CA VAL A 39 -47.29 -7.94 18.88
C VAL A 39 -46.49 -7.56 17.62
N VAL A 40 -47.01 -6.69 16.76
CA VAL A 40 -46.30 -6.22 15.57
C VAL A 40 -45.08 -5.37 15.97
N ARG A 41 -45.16 -4.62 17.08
CA ARG A 41 -44.03 -3.85 17.61
C ARG A 41 -42.93 -4.74 18.16
N PHE A 42 -43.30 -5.86 18.80
CA PHE A 42 -42.34 -6.90 19.19
C PHE A 42 -41.55 -7.40 17.99
N LEU A 43 -42.26 -7.79 16.92
CA LEU A 43 -41.66 -8.26 15.69
C LEU A 43 -40.77 -7.19 15.06
N ALA A 44 -41.22 -5.93 15.00
CA ALA A 44 -40.46 -4.82 14.42
C ALA A 44 -39.13 -4.59 15.14
N VAL A 45 -39.11 -4.65 16.49
CA VAL A 45 -37.86 -4.53 17.27
C VAL A 45 -36.91 -5.69 16.95
N LEU A 46 -37.40 -6.93 16.92
CA LEU A 46 -36.55 -8.09 16.63
C LEU A 46 -35.97 -8.07 15.22
N VAL A 47 -36.72 -7.57 14.24
CA VAL A 47 -36.24 -7.40 12.85
C VAL A 47 -35.10 -6.40 12.76
N VAL A 48 -35.16 -5.30 13.53
CA VAL A 48 -34.07 -4.29 13.58
C VAL A 48 -32.88 -4.79 14.41
N ALA A 49 -33.07 -5.75 15.31
CA ALA A 49 -32.07 -6.23 16.25
C ALA A 49 -30.99 -7.15 15.64
N THR A 50 -30.38 -6.77 14.52
CA THR A 50 -29.27 -7.54 13.91
C THR A 50 -27.90 -6.93 14.29
N PRO A 51 -26.92 -7.76 14.73
CA PRO A 51 -25.58 -7.28 15.09
C PRO A 51 -24.62 -7.25 13.89
N CYS A 52 -25.13 -7.03 12.68
CA CYS A 52 -24.35 -7.05 11.44
C CYS A 52 -23.17 -6.04 11.41
N PRO A 53 -23.28 -4.80 11.93
CA PRO A 53 -22.17 -3.86 11.95
C PRO A 53 -20.95 -4.37 12.74
N LEU A 54 -21.21 -5.17 13.76
CA LEU A 54 -20.22 -5.80 14.62
C LEU A 54 -19.56 -7.00 13.92
N LEU A 55 -20.37 -7.85 13.31
CA LEU A 55 -19.93 -9.10 12.67
C LEU A 55 -19.16 -8.86 11.37
N ILE A 56 -19.57 -7.86 10.57
CA ILE A 56 -19.00 -7.59 9.25
C ILE A 56 -18.03 -6.40 9.28
N GLY A 57 -18.35 -5.33 10.01
CA GLY A 57 -17.54 -4.11 10.00
C GLY A 57 -16.09 -4.32 10.47
N ILE A 58 -15.90 -5.14 11.51
CA ILE A 58 -14.56 -5.45 12.05
C ILE A 58 -13.69 -6.23 11.04
N PRO A 59 -14.10 -7.42 10.52
CA PRO A 59 -13.27 -8.16 9.57
C PRO A 59 -13.04 -7.40 8.27
N VAL A 60 -14.03 -6.65 7.78
CA VAL A 60 -13.85 -5.79 6.59
C VAL A 60 -12.77 -4.74 6.84
N THR A 61 -12.76 -4.10 8.01
CA THR A 61 -11.73 -3.11 8.37
C THR A 61 -10.34 -3.74 8.45
N ILE A 62 -10.22 -4.94 9.02
CA ILE A 62 -8.96 -5.68 9.13
C ILE A 62 -8.43 -6.03 7.74
N ILE A 63 -9.25 -6.66 6.89
CA ILE A 63 -8.87 -7.03 5.51
C ILE A 63 -8.47 -5.80 4.71
N SER A 64 -9.23 -4.71 4.84
CA SER A 64 -8.94 -3.43 4.18
C SER A 64 -7.58 -2.85 4.61
N SER A 65 -7.24 -2.97 5.89
CA SER A 65 -5.96 -2.48 6.43
C SER A 65 -4.78 -3.36 6.02
N ILE A 66 -4.99 -4.69 5.95
CA ILE A 66 -4.00 -5.64 5.40
C ILE A 66 -3.76 -5.33 3.92
N SER A 67 -4.82 -5.09 3.15
CA SER A 67 -4.69 -4.71 1.74
C SER A 67 -3.94 -3.39 1.57
N LEU A 68 -4.18 -2.40 2.45
CA LEU A 68 -3.43 -1.15 2.46
C LEU A 68 -1.95 -1.39 2.78
N ALA A 69 -1.64 -2.17 3.82
CA ALA A 69 -0.27 -2.49 4.21
C ALA A 69 0.50 -3.22 3.08
N ALA A 70 -0.13 -4.21 2.44
CA ALA A 70 0.47 -4.95 1.33
C ALA A 70 0.82 -4.02 0.14
N ARG A 71 -0.07 -3.05 -0.19
CA ARG A 71 0.21 -2.02 -1.22
C ARG A 71 1.35 -1.07 -0.83
N ARG A 72 1.77 -1.07 0.44
CA ARG A 72 2.89 -0.29 0.96
C ARG A 72 4.12 -1.15 1.24
N GLU A 73 4.13 -2.39 0.74
CA GLU A 73 5.24 -3.33 0.88
C GLU A 73 5.47 -3.78 2.32
N ILE A 74 4.38 -3.81 3.10
CA ILE A 74 4.33 -4.31 4.48
C ILE A 74 3.49 -5.59 4.47
N ILE A 75 4.13 -6.73 4.68
CA ILE A 75 3.47 -8.03 4.70
C ILE A 75 3.03 -8.33 6.14
N ILE A 76 1.72 -8.41 6.36
CA ILE A 76 1.14 -8.77 7.65
C ILE A 76 0.87 -10.27 7.68
N LYS A 77 1.61 -11.02 8.50
CA LYS A 77 1.40 -12.45 8.71
C LYS A 77 0.38 -12.73 9.79
N ASN A 78 0.44 -11.95 10.87
CA ASN A 78 -0.49 -12.03 11.98
C ASN A 78 -1.35 -10.76 12.07
N PRO A 79 -2.65 -10.81 11.69
CA PRO A 79 -3.54 -9.64 11.76
C PRO A 79 -3.70 -9.03 13.16
N ALA A 80 -3.41 -9.79 14.23
CA ALA A 80 -3.54 -9.31 15.60
C ALA A 80 -2.56 -8.17 15.93
N ILE A 81 -1.48 -8.00 15.14
CA ILE A 81 -0.56 -6.88 15.31
C ILE A 81 -1.25 -5.55 15.12
N LEU A 82 -2.15 -5.43 14.14
CA LEU A 82 -2.82 -4.17 13.81
C LEU A 82 -3.65 -3.65 14.99
N GLU A 83 -4.12 -4.54 15.85
CA GLU A 83 -4.85 -4.19 17.06
C GLU A 83 -3.93 -3.88 18.26
N THR A 84 -2.75 -4.50 18.28
CA THR A 84 -1.87 -4.52 19.46
C THR A 84 -0.77 -3.46 19.36
N ILE A 85 -0.40 -3.04 18.15
CA ILE A 85 0.78 -2.21 17.89
C ILE A 85 0.75 -0.86 18.63
N GLY A 86 -0.38 -0.15 18.62
CA GLY A 86 -0.55 1.10 19.40
C GLY A 86 -0.63 0.91 20.92
N LYS A 87 -0.61 -0.34 21.42
CA LYS A 87 -0.59 -0.67 22.85
C LYS A 87 0.83 -1.00 23.35
N CYS A 88 1.83 -1.06 22.47
CA CYS A 88 3.21 -1.32 22.85
C CYS A 88 3.85 -0.09 23.52
N ARG A 89 4.74 -0.32 24.48
CA ARG A 89 5.43 0.75 25.25
C ARG A 89 6.95 0.56 25.28
N THR A 90 7.43 -0.63 24.96
CA THR A 90 8.86 -0.92 24.84
C THR A 90 9.19 -1.30 23.40
N ALA A 91 10.17 -0.64 22.80
CA ALA A 91 10.71 -0.98 21.48
C ALA A 91 12.14 -1.52 21.65
N ILE A 92 12.39 -2.70 21.09
CA ILE A 92 13.66 -3.42 21.16
C ILE A 92 14.17 -3.55 19.72
N PHE A 93 15.36 -3.03 19.47
CA PHE A 93 15.99 -3.04 18.16
C PHE A 93 17.20 -3.95 18.18
N ASP A 94 17.32 -4.81 17.18
CA ASP A 94 18.63 -5.34 16.80
C ASP A 94 19.47 -4.26 16.12
N LYS A 95 20.79 -4.49 16.09
CA LYS A 95 21.72 -3.64 15.33
C LYS A 95 21.65 -3.99 13.84
N THR A 96 22.13 -5.17 13.49
CA THR A 96 22.62 -5.50 12.15
C THR A 96 21.44 -5.78 11.23
N GLY A 97 21.37 -5.07 10.10
CA GLY A 97 20.24 -5.19 9.18
C GLY A 97 18.93 -4.59 9.71
N THR A 98 18.93 -3.97 10.90
CA THR A 98 17.75 -3.34 11.52
C THR A 98 17.91 -1.83 11.60
N LEU A 99 18.82 -1.33 12.45
CA LEU A 99 19.16 0.11 12.49
C LEU A 99 20.31 0.46 11.54
N THR A 100 20.95 -0.57 11.00
CA THR A 100 21.96 -0.50 9.95
C THR A 100 21.47 -1.22 8.69
N TYR A 101 22.13 -0.97 7.56
CA TYR A 101 21.86 -1.66 6.30
C TYR A 101 22.45 -3.07 6.24
N GLY A 102 23.26 -3.50 7.22
CA GLY A 102 23.93 -4.81 7.21
C GLY A 102 25.05 -4.89 6.17
N ARG A 103 25.62 -3.74 5.77
CA ARG A 103 26.67 -3.65 4.76
C ARG A 103 27.79 -2.73 5.25
N PRO A 104 29.06 -3.04 4.96
CA PRO A 104 30.18 -2.24 5.42
C PRO A 104 30.20 -0.86 4.74
N SER A 105 30.64 0.14 5.49
CA SER A 105 30.94 1.49 5.05
C SER A 105 32.32 1.90 5.57
N LEU A 106 33.11 2.57 4.73
CA LEU A 106 34.41 3.09 5.12
C LEU A 106 34.19 4.33 5.99
N THR A 107 34.47 4.19 7.29
CA THR A 107 34.23 5.25 8.29
C THR A 107 35.44 6.14 8.52
N ALA A 108 36.64 5.60 8.38
CA ALA A 108 37.88 6.37 8.47
C ALA A 108 38.96 5.74 7.59
N LEU A 109 39.79 6.61 7.00
CA LEU A 109 41.07 6.27 6.41
C LEU A 109 42.12 7.04 7.21
N ILE A 110 42.97 6.31 7.94
CA ILE A 110 44.04 6.90 8.75
C ILE A 110 45.34 6.71 7.98
N PRO A 111 45.84 7.76 7.28
CA PRO A 111 47.09 7.64 6.54
C PRO A 111 48.28 7.53 7.50
N GLY A 112 49.33 6.84 7.07
CA GLY A 112 50.64 6.88 7.71
C GLY A 112 51.29 8.26 7.58
N ALA A 113 52.29 8.54 8.41
CA ALA A 113 52.90 9.87 8.52
C ALA A 113 53.43 10.45 7.19
N GLU A 114 53.82 9.59 6.24
CA GLU A 114 54.39 9.98 4.95
C GLU A 114 53.38 9.98 3.79
N HIS A 115 52.09 9.74 4.06
CA HIS A 115 51.08 9.57 3.02
C HIS A 115 49.91 10.53 3.17
N ASN A 116 49.36 10.98 2.03
CA ASN A 116 48.14 11.76 1.96
C ASN A 116 46.93 10.82 1.80
N GLU A 117 45.86 11.08 2.56
CA GLU A 117 44.58 10.37 2.48
C GLU A 117 44.03 10.28 1.05
N GLN A 118 44.03 11.37 0.27
CA GLN A 118 43.49 11.37 -1.10
C GLN A 118 44.30 10.50 -2.06
N ASP A 119 45.63 10.52 -1.94
CA ASP A 119 46.51 9.73 -2.78
C ASP A 119 46.35 8.24 -2.48
N VAL A 120 46.31 7.89 -1.19
CA VAL A 120 46.04 6.52 -0.75
C VAL A 120 44.67 6.06 -1.23
N LEU A 121 43.62 6.88 -1.02
CA LEU A 121 42.25 6.56 -1.43
C LEU A 121 42.15 6.31 -2.94
N THR A 122 42.85 7.10 -3.76
CA THR A 122 42.90 6.92 -5.22
C THR A 122 43.54 5.59 -5.59
N LEU A 123 44.66 5.23 -4.97
CA LEU A 123 45.37 3.99 -5.26
C LEU A 123 44.55 2.76 -4.83
N ILE A 124 44.00 2.77 -3.60
CA ILE A 124 43.20 1.64 -3.10
C ILE A 124 41.89 1.49 -3.85
N ALA A 125 41.19 2.58 -4.19
CA ALA A 125 39.94 2.49 -4.95
C ALA A 125 40.18 1.99 -6.38
N SER A 126 41.35 2.30 -6.96
CA SER A 126 41.74 1.77 -8.28
C SER A 126 41.96 0.27 -8.23
N LEU A 127 42.64 -0.22 -7.18
CA LEU A 127 42.90 -1.65 -6.97
C LEU A 127 41.62 -2.43 -6.63
N GLU A 128 40.81 -1.92 -5.70
CA GLU A 128 39.59 -2.56 -5.18
C GLU A 128 38.46 -2.69 -6.20
N ARG A 129 38.53 -1.96 -7.32
CA ARG A 129 37.61 -2.13 -8.47
C ARG A 129 37.57 -3.57 -8.99
N TYR A 130 38.65 -4.32 -8.80
CA TYR A 130 38.79 -5.69 -9.31
C TYR A 130 38.45 -6.78 -8.28
N SER A 131 38.23 -6.43 -7.01
CA SER A 131 37.82 -7.39 -5.98
C SER A 131 36.31 -7.52 -5.92
N LYS A 132 35.86 -8.73 -5.56
CA LYS A 132 34.44 -9.04 -5.28
C LYS A 132 34.12 -9.00 -3.79
N HIS A 133 35.07 -8.60 -2.95
CA HIS A 133 34.89 -8.60 -1.51
C HIS A 133 33.88 -7.51 -1.07
N PRO A 134 33.01 -7.77 -0.07
CA PRO A 134 32.03 -6.77 0.38
C PRO A 134 32.64 -5.42 0.80
N LEU A 135 33.85 -5.43 1.37
CA LEU A 135 34.57 -4.21 1.78
C LEU A 135 35.00 -3.33 0.59
N SER A 136 35.26 -3.93 -0.57
CA SER A 136 35.68 -3.21 -1.79
C SER A 136 34.63 -2.19 -2.22
N SER A 137 33.35 -2.56 -2.12
CA SER A 137 32.22 -1.67 -2.42
C SER A 137 32.20 -0.40 -1.56
N ALA A 138 32.65 -0.49 -0.31
CA ALA A 138 32.72 0.63 0.62
C ALA A 138 33.85 1.61 0.24
N ILE A 139 34.99 1.07 -0.18
CA ILE A 139 36.15 1.87 -0.65
C ILE A 139 35.80 2.58 -1.96
N LEU A 140 35.19 1.87 -2.90
CA LEU A 140 34.77 2.44 -4.19
C LEU A 140 33.77 3.60 -4.01
N LYS A 141 32.76 3.43 -3.15
CA LYS A 141 31.83 4.51 -2.80
C LYS A 141 32.53 5.73 -2.20
N ALA A 142 33.52 5.53 -1.33
CA ALA A 142 34.30 6.62 -0.76
C ALA A 142 35.12 7.37 -1.84
N GLY A 143 35.66 6.63 -2.82
CA GLY A 143 36.35 7.19 -3.97
C GLY A 143 35.43 7.99 -4.90
N GLU A 144 34.24 7.47 -5.20
CA GLU A 144 33.22 8.16 -6.00
C GLU A 144 32.76 9.47 -5.34
N LYS A 145 32.50 9.45 -4.03
CA LYS A 145 32.10 10.64 -3.25
C LYS A 145 33.19 11.72 -3.26
N SER A 146 34.45 11.32 -3.40
CA SER A 146 35.60 12.22 -3.46
C SER A 146 35.93 12.68 -4.88
N GLY A 147 35.15 12.26 -5.89
CA GLY A 147 35.33 12.67 -7.29
C GLY A 147 36.63 12.16 -7.94
N LEU A 148 37.16 11.03 -7.45
CA LEU A 148 38.48 10.55 -7.86
C LEU A 148 38.47 9.93 -9.27
N SER A 149 39.54 10.19 -10.03
CA SER A 149 39.81 9.50 -11.29
C SER A 149 40.60 8.23 -11.03
N LEU A 150 39.98 7.08 -11.24
CA LEU A 150 40.59 5.77 -10.99
C LEU A 150 41.68 5.45 -12.03
N LEU A 151 42.79 4.90 -11.57
CA LEU A 151 44.00 4.62 -12.33
C LEU A 151 43.99 3.20 -12.91
N SER A 152 44.87 2.93 -13.90
CA SER A 152 45.07 1.60 -14.46
C SER A 152 45.84 0.70 -13.48
N VAL A 153 45.41 -0.56 -13.36
CA VAL A 153 46.00 -1.56 -12.46
C VAL A 153 46.55 -2.74 -13.27
N THR A 154 47.71 -3.25 -12.87
CA THR A 154 48.34 -4.46 -13.45
C THR A 154 48.73 -5.46 -12.34
N ASN A 155 49.00 -6.73 -12.71
CA ASN A 155 49.49 -7.78 -11.81
C ASN A 155 48.62 -8.03 -10.56
N ILE A 156 47.29 -8.10 -10.74
CA ILE A 156 46.35 -8.29 -9.63
C ILE A 156 46.38 -9.72 -9.11
N THR A 157 46.47 -9.89 -7.80
CA THR A 157 46.41 -11.18 -7.11
C THR A 157 45.53 -11.05 -5.87
N GLU A 158 44.54 -11.92 -5.74
CA GLU A 158 43.65 -11.98 -4.57
C GLU A 158 43.65 -13.43 -4.05
N LEU A 159 44.49 -13.70 -3.05
CA LEU A 159 44.60 -15.02 -2.43
C LEU A 159 43.79 -15.04 -1.12
N PRO A 160 43.02 -16.11 -0.84
CA PRO A 160 42.26 -16.23 0.40
C PRO A 160 43.16 -16.04 1.63
N GLY A 161 42.84 -15.03 2.44
CA GLY A 161 43.56 -14.74 3.66
C GLY A 161 44.94 -14.11 3.46
N ASP A 162 45.25 -13.55 2.27
CA ASP A 162 46.47 -12.76 1.98
C ASP A 162 46.16 -11.30 1.62
N GLY A 163 44.88 -11.05 1.32
CA GLY A 163 44.37 -9.76 0.88
C GLY A 163 44.49 -9.56 -0.63
N LEU A 164 44.33 -8.31 -1.06
CA LEU A 164 44.38 -7.90 -2.46
C LEU A 164 45.73 -7.24 -2.75
N LYS A 165 46.43 -7.74 -3.76
CA LYS A 165 47.72 -7.20 -4.24
C LYS A 165 47.60 -6.75 -5.69
N GLY A 166 48.35 -5.71 -6.07
CA GLY A 166 48.47 -5.29 -7.46
C GLY A 166 49.35 -4.06 -7.64
N THR A 167 49.68 -3.73 -8.88
CA THR A 167 50.49 -2.57 -9.22
C THR A 167 49.60 -1.45 -9.73
N VAL A 168 49.64 -0.27 -9.10
CA VAL A 168 48.89 0.94 -9.52
C VAL A 168 49.87 2.09 -9.71
N ALA A 169 49.86 2.72 -10.89
CA ALA A 169 50.79 3.80 -11.26
C ALA A 169 52.28 3.46 -10.98
N GLY A 170 52.67 2.20 -11.17
CA GLY A 170 54.04 1.73 -10.96
C GLY A 170 54.41 1.38 -9.51
N LYS A 171 53.51 1.59 -8.53
CA LYS A 171 53.71 1.22 -7.12
C LYS A 171 53.07 -0.13 -6.81
N GLN A 172 53.72 -0.97 -6.01
CA GLN A 172 53.10 -2.19 -5.50
C GLN A 172 52.18 -1.86 -4.34
N LEU A 173 50.92 -2.27 -4.43
CA LEU A 173 49.93 -2.14 -3.36
C LEU A 173 49.54 -3.50 -2.81
N GLN A 174 49.37 -3.54 -1.50
CA GLN A 174 48.70 -4.65 -0.79
C GLN A 174 47.68 -4.10 0.19
N ILE A 175 46.47 -4.67 0.19
CA ILE A 175 45.44 -4.42 1.19
C ILE A 175 45.20 -5.73 1.93
N THR A 176 45.48 -5.78 3.23
CA THR A 176 45.36 -7.00 4.05
C THR A 176 44.64 -6.73 5.37
N SER A 177 44.24 -7.78 6.09
CA SER A 177 43.63 -7.61 7.42
C SER A 177 44.68 -7.16 8.44
N ARG A 178 44.29 -6.31 9.40
CA ARG A 178 45.20 -5.89 10.47
C ARG A 178 45.80 -7.07 11.25
N LYS A 179 44.98 -8.09 11.54
CA LYS A 179 45.42 -9.30 12.24
C LYS A 179 46.58 -9.96 11.50
N GLN A 180 46.41 -10.19 10.21
CA GLN A 180 47.43 -10.83 9.39
C GLN A 180 48.69 -9.98 9.27
N PHE A 181 48.55 -8.67 9.09
CA PHE A 181 49.70 -7.77 9.02
C PHE A 181 50.57 -7.84 10.30
N VAL A 182 49.93 -7.83 11.47
CA VAL A 182 50.63 -7.94 12.77
C VAL A 182 51.30 -9.30 12.96
N GLU A 183 50.69 -10.38 12.47
CA GLU A 183 51.32 -11.73 12.50
C GLU A 183 52.57 -11.81 11.61
N GLN A 184 52.58 -11.10 10.47
CA GLN A 184 53.72 -11.08 9.53
C GLN A 184 54.80 -10.07 9.93
N HIS A 185 54.43 -8.98 10.60
CA HIS A 185 55.31 -7.87 10.97
C HIS A 185 55.11 -7.46 12.44
N PRO A 186 55.49 -8.32 13.40
CA PRO A 186 55.24 -8.09 14.83
C PRO A 186 55.92 -6.81 15.35
N ASP A 187 57.02 -6.39 14.73
CA ASP A 187 57.83 -5.24 15.14
C ASP A 187 57.16 -3.88 14.79
N VAL A 188 56.14 -3.88 13.93
CA VAL A 188 55.49 -2.67 13.38
C VAL A 188 54.17 -2.35 14.09
N ALA A 189 53.83 -3.11 15.14
CA ALA A 189 52.58 -2.96 15.89
C ALA A 189 52.44 -1.59 16.58
N GLU A 190 53.55 -0.94 16.96
CA GLU A 190 53.55 0.38 17.61
C GLU A 190 53.22 1.55 16.65
N VAL A 191 53.41 1.35 15.34
CA VAL A 191 53.17 2.38 14.32
C VAL A 191 51.69 2.45 13.91
N LEU A 192 50.93 1.37 14.16
CA LEU A 192 49.52 1.32 13.81
C LEU A 192 48.65 2.14 14.77
N PRO A 193 47.60 2.82 14.27
CA PRO A 193 46.66 3.53 15.13
C PRO A 193 45.99 2.57 16.14
N PRO A 194 45.51 3.05 17.29
CA PRO A 194 44.79 2.22 18.25
C PRO A 194 43.64 1.48 17.57
N ILE A 195 43.43 0.21 17.92
CA ILE A 195 42.30 -0.56 17.40
C ILE A 195 41.02 0.14 17.87
N THR A 196 40.26 0.65 16.93
CA THR A 196 38.88 1.07 17.21
C THR A 196 37.94 -0.08 16.85
N GLY A 197 36.74 -0.09 17.42
CA GLY A 197 35.75 -1.10 17.05
C GLY A 197 35.47 -1.10 15.53
N GLY A 198 35.03 -2.25 15.01
CA GLY A 198 34.75 -2.46 13.58
C GLY A 198 35.73 -3.43 12.94
N LEU A 199 35.76 -3.43 11.60
CA LEU A 199 36.73 -4.18 10.80
C LEU A 199 37.85 -3.24 10.36
N GLU A 200 39.11 -3.68 10.48
CA GLU A 200 40.27 -2.89 10.06
C GLU A 200 41.10 -3.63 8.99
N CYS A 201 41.39 -2.92 7.89
CA CYS A 201 42.37 -3.35 6.90
C CYS A 201 43.59 -2.43 6.94
N VAL A 202 44.76 -2.98 6.64
CA VAL A 202 46.01 -2.26 6.52
C VAL A 202 46.40 -2.20 5.05
N VAL A 203 46.85 -1.03 4.60
CA VAL A 203 47.33 -0.75 3.25
C VAL A 203 48.84 -0.64 3.29
N LEU A 204 49.51 -1.35 2.39
CA LEU A 204 50.94 -1.27 2.15
C LEU A 204 51.19 -0.70 0.75
N ILE A 205 52.16 0.20 0.64
CA ILE A 205 52.69 0.71 -0.62
C ILE A 205 54.18 0.38 -0.64
N ASP A 206 54.63 -0.39 -1.63
CA ASP A 206 56.01 -0.88 -1.78
C ASP A 206 56.52 -1.54 -0.48
N ASP A 207 55.69 -2.41 0.10
CA ASP A 207 55.89 -3.13 1.38
C ASP A 207 56.00 -2.24 2.64
N VAL A 208 55.75 -0.94 2.52
CA VAL A 208 55.74 0.01 3.66
C VAL A 208 54.30 0.34 4.07
N TYR A 209 54.05 0.42 5.39
CA TYR A 209 52.77 0.83 5.94
C TYR A 209 52.31 2.19 5.41
N ALA A 210 51.19 2.20 4.70
CA ALA A 210 50.67 3.39 4.06
C ALA A 210 49.42 3.96 4.73
N ALA A 211 48.50 3.11 5.19
CA ALA A 211 47.28 3.54 5.87
C ALA A 211 46.56 2.40 6.60
N THR A 212 45.66 2.78 7.51
CA THR A 212 44.65 1.90 8.09
C THR A 212 43.26 2.31 7.62
N LEU A 213 42.47 1.35 7.15
CA LEU A 213 41.08 1.51 6.74
C LEU A 213 40.16 0.96 7.83
N GLN A 214 39.19 1.75 8.28
CA GLN A 214 38.24 1.35 9.31
C GLN A 214 36.83 1.26 8.73
N PHE A 215 36.22 0.09 8.87
CA PHE A 215 34.89 -0.22 8.37
C PHE A 215 33.93 -0.49 9.51
N ARG A 216 32.72 0.07 9.38
CA ARG A 216 31.59 -0.22 10.25
C ARG A 216 30.36 -0.47 9.41
N ASP A 217 29.34 -1.07 10.00
CA ASP A 217 28.06 -1.25 9.33
C ASP A 217 27.39 0.12 9.07
N GLU A 218 26.89 0.33 7.86
CA GLU A 218 26.28 1.59 7.44
C GLU A 218 24.96 1.82 8.19
N VAL A 219 24.90 2.89 8.99
CA VAL A 219 23.68 3.27 9.73
C VAL A 219 22.60 3.75 8.75
N ARG A 220 21.34 3.33 8.95
CA ARG A 220 20.26 3.82 8.10
C ARG A 220 20.06 5.32 8.29
N THR A 221 19.84 6.01 7.17
CA THR A 221 19.71 7.48 7.15
C THR A 221 18.49 7.98 7.95
N ASP A 222 17.47 7.14 8.11
CA ASP A 222 16.24 7.39 8.83
C ASP A 222 16.27 6.89 10.29
N SER A 223 17.33 6.21 10.75
CA SER A 223 17.40 5.65 12.12
C SER A 223 17.26 6.70 13.21
N SER A 224 18.07 7.75 13.18
CA SER A 224 18.04 8.80 14.21
C SER A 224 16.69 9.53 14.26
N SER A 225 16.13 9.86 13.09
CA SER A 225 14.84 10.55 13.03
C SER A 225 13.68 9.65 13.47
N PHE A 226 13.72 8.37 13.12
CA PHE A 226 12.74 7.37 13.57
C PHE A 226 12.78 7.16 15.08
N ILE A 227 13.96 6.94 15.68
CA ILE A 227 14.11 6.73 17.14
C ILE A 227 13.59 7.93 17.92
N ASN A 228 13.97 9.15 17.53
CA ASN A 228 13.50 10.39 18.16
C ASN A 228 11.98 10.62 18.01
N HIS A 229 11.34 9.95 17.05
CA HIS A 229 9.93 10.07 16.75
C HIS A 229 9.05 9.10 17.56
N LEU A 230 9.60 7.97 18.02
CA LEU A 230 8.86 6.90 18.71
C LEU A 230 8.13 7.37 19.98
N ARG A 231 8.82 8.09 20.87
CA ARG A 231 8.21 8.57 22.12
C ARG A 231 7.13 9.64 21.90
N PRO A 232 7.39 10.74 21.17
CA PRO A 232 6.39 11.81 21.03
C PRO A 232 5.14 11.43 20.25
N ASN A 233 5.23 10.50 19.29
CA ASN A 233 4.11 10.19 18.39
C ASN A 233 3.50 8.81 18.62
N HIS A 234 4.28 7.83 19.09
CA HIS A 234 3.83 6.45 19.31
C HIS A 234 3.86 6.02 20.78
N LEU A 235 4.21 6.94 21.70
CA LEU A 235 4.16 6.75 23.15
C LEU A 235 5.04 5.59 23.67
N PHE A 236 6.19 5.33 23.03
CA PHE A 236 7.18 4.41 23.57
C PHE A 236 7.90 5.05 24.76
N ASP A 237 7.81 4.41 25.92
CA ASP A 237 8.45 4.84 27.17
C ASP A 237 9.91 4.38 27.23
N ARG A 238 10.21 3.25 26.57
CA ARG A 238 11.50 2.58 26.62
C ARG A 238 11.93 2.14 25.23
N VAL A 239 13.13 2.54 24.83
CA VAL A 239 13.76 2.16 23.56
C VAL A 239 15.10 1.51 23.87
N MET A 240 15.32 0.31 23.35
CA MET A 240 16.47 -0.53 23.68
C MET A 240 17.19 -0.97 22.41
N LEU A 241 18.52 -0.99 22.45
CA LEU A 241 19.38 -1.58 21.42
C LEU A 241 20.04 -2.84 21.99
N VAL A 242 19.88 -3.97 21.29
CA VAL A 242 20.40 -5.27 21.75
C VAL A 242 21.17 -5.94 20.62
N SER A 243 22.45 -6.26 20.84
CA SER A 243 23.31 -6.87 19.82
C SER A 243 24.32 -7.84 20.42
N GLY A 244 24.74 -8.82 19.61
CA GLY A 244 25.86 -9.72 19.92
C GLY A 244 27.24 -9.07 19.72
N ASP A 245 27.30 -7.87 19.14
CA ASP A 245 28.55 -7.17 18.87
C ASP A 245 29.23 -6.64 20.13
N ARG A 246 30.50 -6.25 19.98
CA ARG A 246 31.31 -5.67 21.06
C ARG A 246 30.74 -4.33 21.53
N GLU A 247 30.97 -4.00 22.80
CA GLU A 247 30.51 -2.75 23.43
C GLU A 247 30.81 -1.50 22.60
N SER A 248 32.02 -1.38 22.05
CA SER A 248 32.42 -0.24 21.22
C SER A 248 31.53 -0.05 19.98
N GLU A 249 31.07 -1.13 19.37
CA GLU A 249 30.21 -1.08 18.18
C GLU A 249 28.79 -0.66 18.51
N VAL A 250 28.26 -1.23 19.59
CA VAL A 250 26.87 -0.99 19.98
C VAL A 250 26.73 0.42 20.56
N ARG A 251 27.70 0.89 21.37
CA ARG A 251 27.72 2.27 21.89
C ARG A 251 27.86 3.31 20.79
N TYR A 252 28.76 3.08 19.83
CA TYR A 252 28.91 3.96 18.67
C TYR A 252 27.58 4.16 17.92
N LEU A 253 26.86 3.08 17.63
CA LEU A 253 25.55 3.18 16.99
C LEU A 253 24.54 3.90 17.89
N ALA A 254 24.46 3.51 19.16
CA ALA A 254 23.51 4.05 20.12
C ALA A 254 23.62 5.58 20.26
N GLU A 255 24.85 6.11 20.31
CA GLU A 255 25.12 7.55 20.36
C GLU A 255 24.65 8.27 19.09
N GLN A 256 24.83 7.66 17.91
CA GLN A 256 24.39 8.26 16.64
C GLN A 256 22.86 8.32 16.49
N VAL A 257 22.16 7.30 16.98
CA VAL A 257 20.69 7.21 16.85
C VAL A 257 19.93 7.78 18.05
N GLY A 258 20.61 7.99 19.19
CA GLY A 258 20.02 8.53 20.41
C GLY A 258 19.33 7.50 21.30
N ILE A 259 19.89 6.29 21.44
CA ILE A 259 19.37 5.23 22.33
C ILE A 259 20.20 5.15 23.62
N GLU A 260 19.55 5.27 24.77
CA GLU A 260 20.23 5.22 26.08
C GLU A 260 20.38 3.80 26.63
N HIS A 261 19.41 2.91 26.40
CA HIS A 261 19.41 1.55 26.93
C HIS A 261 20.07 0.58 25.93
N VAL A 262 21.31 0.22 26.20
CA VAL A 262 22.15 -0.55 25.28
C VAL A 262 22.63 -1.85 25.92
N TYR A 263 22.49 -2.95 25.19
CA TYR A 263 22.95 -4.28 25.58
C TYR A 263 23.83 -4.85 24.48
N PHE A 264 25.07 -5.18 24.83
CA PHE A 264 26.12 -5.63 23.92
C PHE A 264 26.64 -7.00 24.33
N SER A 265 27.34 -7.67 23.41
CA SER A 265 27.94 -8.98 23.61
C SER A 265 26.95 -10.03 24.13
N GLN A 266 25.69 -9.92 23.71
CA GLN A 266 24.61 -10.82 24.12
C GLN A 266 24.63 -12.09 23.25
N SER A 267 24.54 -13.26 23.88
CA SER A 267 24.21 -14.49 23.17
C SER A 267 22.74 -14.49 22.72
N PRO A 268 22.35 -15.33 21.74
CA PRO A 268 20.95 -15.48 21.35
C PRO A 268 20.01 -15.81 22.53
N GLU A 269 20.46 -16.62 23.48
CA GLU A 269 19.69 -17.02 24.67
C GLU A 269 19.50 -15.83 25.63
N GLN A 270 20.56 -15.05 25.85
CA GLN A 270 20.49 -13.84 26.68
C GLN A 270 19.57 -12.79 26.07
N LYS A 271 19.65 -12.62 24.74
CA LYS A 271 18.76 -11.74 23.96
C LYS A 271 17.29 -12.16 24.13
N LEU A 272 17.01 -13.45 24.00
CA LEU A 272 15.67 -14.02 24.21
C LEU A 272 15.16 -13.81 25.65
N GLU A 273 15.99 -14.06 26.66
CA GLU A 273 15.62 -13.86 28.06
C GLU A 273 15.31 -12.38 28.37
N LEU A 274 16.11 -11.46 27.83
CA LEU A 274 15.89 -10.03 27.93
C LEU A 274 14.55 -9.63 27.32
N VAL A 275 14.25 -10.09 26.10
CA VAL A 275 12.95 -9.83 25.45
C VAL A 275 11.80 -10.36 26.29
N ARG A 276 11.91 -11.59 26.84
CA ARG A 276 10.87 -12.16 27.71
C ARG A 276 10.65 -11.34 28.98
N ASN A 277 11.71 -10.84 29.59
CA ASN A 277 11.61 -10.04 30.81
C ASN A 277 10.97 -8.67 30.55
N GLU A 278 11.32 -8.02 29.45
CA GLU A 278 10.69 -6.76 29.04
C GLU A 278 9.21 -6.97 28.66
N THR A 279 8.89 -8.06 27.97
CA THR A 279 7.50 -8.42 27.60
C THR A 279 6.60 -8.69 28.81
N LYS A 280 7.17 -9.16 29.94
CA LYS A 280 6.42 -9.30 31.20
C LYS A 280 6.06 -7.94 31.81
N ALA A 281 6.91 -6.93 31.64
CA ALA A 281 6.72 -5.60 32.21
C ALA A 281 5.75 -4.76 31.37
N ALA A 282 5.90 -4.79 30.03
CA ALA A 282 5.06 -4.04 29.11
C ALA A 282 4.97 -4.74 27.75
N LYS A 283 4.01 -4.34 26.92
CA LYS A 283 3.92 -4.84 25.55
C LYS A 283 5.10 -4.33 24.72
N THR A 284 5.79 -5.26 24.10
CA THR A 284 7.06 -5.04 23.38
C THR A 284 6.88 -5.14 21.87
N ILE A 285 7.61 -4.31 21.13
CA ILE A 285 7.91 -4.57 19.72
C ILE A 285 9.37 -4.92 19.62
N PHE A 286 9.69 -6.02 18.94
CA PHE A 286 11.05 -6.39 18.59
C PHE A 286 11.24 -6.24 17.08
N LEU A 287 12.30 -5.53 16.67
CA LEU A 287 12.68 -5.34 15.29
C LEU A 287 14.02 -6.03 15.04
N GLY A 288 14.08 -6.88 14.01
CA GLY A 288 15.26 -7.68 13.66
C GLY A 288 15.36 -7.98 12.16
N ASP A 289 16.43 -8.66 11.77
CA ASP A 289 16.61 -9.15 10.39
C ASP A 289 15.90 -10.49 10.13
N GLY A 290 15.48 -11.19 11.18
CA GLY A 290 14.77 -12.47 11.11
C GLY A 290 15.66 -13.71 10.90
N ILE A 291 16.98 -13.55 10.72
CA ILE A 291 17.92 -14.68 10.56
C ILE A 291 18.39 -15.16 11.93
N ASN A 292 18.99 -14.26 12.70
CA ASN A 292 19.55 -14.60 14.01
C ASN A 292 18.56 -14.35 15.16
N ASP A 293 17.46 -13.65 14.86
CA ASP A 293 16.54 -13.10 15.84
C ASP A 293 15.19 -13.79 15.91
N ALA A 294 14.99 -14.88 15.18
CA ALA A 294 13.75 -15.64 15.14
C ALA A 294 13.15 -15.97 16.54
N PRO A 295 13.93 -16.45 17.53
CA PRO A 295 13.42 -16.70 18.88
C PRO A 295 12.94 -15.41 19.57
N SER A 296 13.68 -14.31 19.41
CA SER A 296 13.39 -13.01 20.01
C SER A 296 12.15 -12.36 19.39
N LEU A 297 12.01 -12.44 18.06
CA LEU A 297 10.82 -11.99 17.32
C LEU A 297 9.56 -12.69 17.83
N THR A 298 9.62 -14.01 18.01
CA THR A 298 8.48 -14.82 18.48
C THR A 298 8.15 -14.56 19.95
N ALA A 299 9.14 -14.21 20.78
CA ALA A 299 8.94 -13.97 22.21
C ALA A 299 8.45 -12.55 22.55
N ALA A 300 8.59 -11.61 21.62
CA ALA A 300 8.05 -10.27 21.76
C ALA A 300 6.51 -10.28 21.67
N THR A 301 5.86 -9.17 22.07
CA THR A 301 4.41 -9.03 21.81
C THR A 301 4.13 -8.91 20.31
N ILE A 302 5.03 -8.24 19.59
CA ILE A 302 5.01 -8.11 18.14
C ILE A 302 6.45 -8.24 17.63
N GLY A 303 6.68 -9.19 16.73
CA GLY A 303 7.94 -9.31 15.98
C GLY A 303 7.83 -8.69 14.59
N ILE A 304 8.73 -7.77 14.24
CA ILE A 304 8.83 -7.17 12.91
C ILE A 304 10.19 -7.50 12.32
N ALA A 305 10.21 -8.10 11.13
CA ALA A 305 11.45 -8.41 10.41
C ALA A 305 11.65 -7.51 9.18
N PHE A 306 12.90 -7.22 8.82
CA PHE A 306 13.29 -6.64 7.53
C PHE A 306 13.69 -7.76 6.56
N GLY A 307 13.17 -7.77 5.34
CA GLY A 307 13.50 -8.83 4.39
C GLY A 307 13.30 -8.46 2.93
N GLN A 308 14.39 -8.44 2.15
CA GLN A 308 14.35 -8.39 0.68
C GLN A 308 14.65 -9.74 0.04
N ASN A 309 15.43 -10.61 0.70
CA ASN A 309 15.96 -11.85 0.13
C ASN A 309 16.09 -12.95 1.21
N SER A 310 15.03 -13.74 1.45
CA SER A 310 15.06 -15.17 1.83
C SER A 310 13.74 -15.62 2.45
N ASP A 311 13.30 -16.84 2.12
CA ASP A 311 12.11 -17.48 2.70
C ASP A 311 12.22 -17.68 4.24
N ILE A 312 13.43 -17.68 4.79
CA ILE A 312 13.72 -17.98 6.21
C ILE A 312 13.42 -16.79 7.13
N THR A 313 13.74 -15.56 6.71
CA THR A 313 13.60 -14.34 7.55
C THR A 313 12.15 -14.04 7.94
N GLY A 314 11.19 -14.45 7.13
CA GLY A 314 9.79 -14.15 7.36
C GLY A 314 9.08 -15.08 8.34
N GLU A 315 9.50 -16.34 8.53
CA GLU A 315 8.65 -17.34 9.20
C GLU A 315 8.33 -17.01 10.66
N SER A 316 9.27 -16.36 11.37
CA SER A 316 9.16 -16.09 12.80
C SER A 316 8.60 -14.70 13.14
N ALA A 317 8.33 -13.86 12.14
CA ALA A 317 7.86 -12.50 12.33
C ALA A 317 6.35 -12.37 12.13
N ASP A 318 5.71 -11.49 12.90
CA ASP A 318 4.30 -11.17 12.73
C ASP A 318 4.05 -10.22 11.54
N ALA A 319 5.03 -9.37 11.24
CA ALA A 319 5.07 -8.54 10.03
C ALA A 319 6.48 -8.54 9.41
N VAL A 320 6.51 -8.41 8.09
CA VAL A 320 7.75 -8.30 7.31
C VAL A 320 7.71 -7.00 6.51
N ILE A 321 8.77 -6.20 6.65
CA ILE A 321 8.98 -4.97 5.88
C ILE A 321 9.89 -5.31 4.70
N MET A 322 9.38 -5.14 3.48
CA MET A 322 10.16 -5.45 2.26
C MET A 322 11.11 -4.30 1.89
N ASP A 323 10.78 -3.08 2.29
CA ASP A 323 11.64 -1.92 2.07
C ASP A 323 12.78 -1.88 3.11
N SER A 324 13.91 -1.31 2.72
CA SER A 324 15.05 -1.02 3.59
C SER A 324 14.87 0.28 4.40
N SER A 325 13.65 0.77 4.56
CA SER A 325 13.36 2.01 5.29
C SER A 325 12.51 1.76 6.52
N LEU A 326 12.90 2.42 7.62
CA LEU A 326 12.11 2.51 8.85
C LEU A 326 10.81 3.30 8.64
N LEU A 327 10.69 4.02 7.51
CA LEU A 327 9.46 4.66 7.07
C LEU A 327 8.26 3.71 7.10
N LYS A 328 8.45 2.48 6.63
CA LYS A 328 7.38 1.50 6.55
C LYS A 328 6.94 0.96 7.90
N VAL A 329 7.86 0.94 8.87
CA VAL A 329 7.52 0.60 10.26
C VAL A 329 6.61 1.67 10.85
N ASP A 330 6.91 2.95 10.60
CA ASP A 330 6.05 4.06 11.00
C ASP A 330 4.68 4.01 10.32
N GLU A 331 4.65 3.73 9.00
CA GLU A 331 3.39 3.52 8.28
C GLU A 331 2.55 2.38 8.91
N LEU A 332 3.18 1.29 9.35
CA LEU A 332 2.51 0.19 10.02
C LEU A 332 1.88 0.62 11.35
N PHE A 333 2.53 1.47 12.15
CA PHE A 333 1.97 2.03 13.38
C PHE A 333 0.69 2.81 13.08
N HIS A 334 0.75 3.75 12.12
CA HIS A 334 -0.40 4.55 11.71
C HIS A 334 -1.53 3.73 11.10
N ILE A 335 -1.22 2.68 10.33
CA ILE A 335 -2.21 1.74 9.79
C ILE A 335 -2.92 1.01 10.93
N GLY A 336 -2.20 0.52 11.93
CA GLY A 336 -2.79 -0.17 13.09
C GLY A 336 -3.74 0.73 13.90
N GLU A 337 -3.31 1.95 14.23
CA GLU A 337 -4.16 2.90 14.96
C GLU A 337 -5.42 3.26 14.18
N ARG A 338 -5.27 3.52 12.88
CA ARG A 338 -6.38 3.85 12.00
C ARG A 338 -7.34 2.68 11.85
N MET A 339 -6.83 1.46 11.69
CA MET A 339 -7.64 0.23 11.65
C MET A 339 -8.51 0.15 12.89
N ARG A 340 -7.92 0.28 14.09
CA ARG A 340 -8.65 0.20 15.36
C ARG A 340 -9.73 1.28 15.46
N LYS A 341 -9.41 2.53 15.09
CA LYS A 341 -10.37 3.64 15.12
C LYS A 341 -11.56 3.40 14.19
N ILE A 342 -11.31 2.98 12.95
CA ILE A 342 -12.36 2.71 11.96
C ILE A 342 -13.20 1.51 12.38
N ALA A 343 -12.58 0.43 12.87
CA ALA A 343 -13.29 -0.76 13.32
C ALA A 343 -14.25 -0.43 14.47
N LEU A 344 -13.79 0.34 15.46
CA LEU A 344 -14.64 0.80 16.56
C LEU A 344 -15.76 1.74 16.09
N GLN A 345 -15.47 2.65 15.14
CA GLN A 345 -16.50 3.54 14.57
C GLN A 345 -17.59 2.75 13.84
N SER A 346 -17.23 1.79 13.00
CA SER A 346 -18.20 0.96 12.28
C SER A 346 -19.00 0.06 13.21
N ALA A 347 -18.33 -0.60 14.16
CA ALA A 347 -18.99 -1.52 15.09
C ALA A 347 -19.86 -0.75 16.08
N VAL A 348 -19.28 0.09 16.93
CA VAL A 348 -20.03 0.79 17.99
C VAL A 348 -21.02 1.79 17.41
N GLY A 349 -20.64 2.51 16.34
CA GLY A 349 -21.53 3.45 15.66
C GLY A 349 -22.72 2.76 15.01
N GLY A 350 -22.51 1.65 14.29
CA GLY A 350 -23.60 0.87 13.71
C GLY A 350 -24.53 0.28 14.77
N MET A 351 -23.98 -0.28 15.84
CA MET A 351 -24.77 -0.82 16.97
C MET A 351 -25.60 0.27 17.67
N ALA A 352 -25.05 1.48 17.83
CA ALA A 352 -25.80 2.60 18.40
C ALA A 352 -26.96 3.03 17.50
N LEU A 353 -26.78 3.06 16.17
CA LEU A 353 -27.84 3.35 15.22
C LEU A 353 -28.93 2.28 15.24
N SER A 354 -28.56 0.99 15.31
CA SER A 354 -29.52 -0.10 15.44
C SER A 354 -30.30 -0.03 16.75
N LEU A 355 -29.66 0.35 17.86
CA LEU A 355 -30.34 0.58 19.15
C LEU A 355 -31.37 1.71 19.05
N ILE A 356 -31.03 2.80 18.38
CA ILE A 356 -31.97 3.90 18.10
C ILE A 356 -33.15 3.37 17.25
N GLY A 357 -32.86 2.63 16.18
CA GLY A 357 -33.88 2.01 15.34
C GLY A 357 -34.84 1.10 16.12
N MET A 358 -34.30 0.28 17.04
CA MET A 358 -35.11 -0.56 17.93
C MET A 358 -36.05 0.27 18.82
N VAL A 359 -35.59 1.41 19.35
CA VAL A 359 -36.46 2.29 20.14
C VAL A 359 -37.60 2.85 19.27
N PHE A 360 -37.30 3.32 18.06
CA PHE A 360 -38.34 3.80 17.13
C PHE A 360 -39.34 2.70 16.73
N ALA A 361 -38.87 1.47 16.51
CA ALA A 361 -39.72 0.31 16.27
C ALA A 361 -40.61 -0.02 17.47
N GLY A 362 -40.05 0.01 18.69
CA GLY A 362 -40.80 -0.23 19.93
C GLY A 362 -41.87 0.84 20.21
N LEU A 363 -41.60 2.09 19.83
CA LEU A 363 -42.58 3.19 19.91
C LEU A 363 -43.66 3.12 18.80
N GLY A 364 -43.49 2.24 17.80
CA GLY A 364 -44.43 2.05 16.70
C GLY A 364 -44.21 2.97 15.49
N TYR A 365 -43.10 3.70 15.43
CA TYR A 365 -42.76 4.55 14.28
C TYR A 365 -42.17 3.77 13.11
N LEU A 366 -41.69 2.55 13.34
CA LEU A 366 -41.18 1.66 12.30
C LEU A 366 -42.00 0.37 12.25
N THR A 367 -42.54 0.07 11.08
CA THR A 367 -43.12 -1.25 10.78
C THR A 367 -42.01 -2.29 10.61
N PRO A 368 -42.29 -3.61 10.70
CA PRO A 368 -41.27 -4.64 10.49
C PRO A 368 -40.52 -4.51 9.16
N VAL A 369 -41.24 -4.22 8.07
CA VAL A 369 -40.63 -4.05 6.73
C VAL A 369 -39.75 -2.79 6.67
N ALA A 370 -40.24 -1.66 7.20
CA ALA A 370 -39.45 -0.43 7.27
C ALA A 370 -38.23 -0.58 8.19
N GLY A 371 -38.36 -1.32 9.28
CA GLY A 371 -37.28 -1.69 10.19
C GLY A 371 -36.20 -2.51 9.50
N ALA A 372 -36.58 -3.53 8.71
CA ALA A 372 -35.64 -4.32 7.92
C ALA A 372 -34.84 -3.44 6.95
N ILE A 373 -35.52 -2.60 6.17
CA ILE A 373 -34.87 -1.68 5.21
C ILE A 373 -33.93 -0.72 5.95
N THR A 374 -34.37 -0.16 7.08
CA THR A 374 -33.55 0.75 7.90
C THR A 374 -32.29 0.05 8.39
N GLN A 375 -32.39 -1.21 8.82
CA GLN A 375 -31.25 -1.98 9.29
C GLN A 375 -30.26 -2.29 8.17
N GLU A 376 -30.73 -2.67 6.98
CA GLU A 376 -29.86 -2.85 5.80
C GLU A 376 -29.12 -1.55 5.43
N ILE A 377 -29.78 -0.40 5.53
CA ILE A 377 -29.13 0.91 5.32
C ILE A 377 -28.01 1.13 6.35
N ILE A 378 -28.26 0.86 7.64
CA ILE A 378 -27.26 0.97 8.71
C ILE A 378 -26.06 0.06 8.42
N ASP A 379 -26.33 -1.17 7.99
CA ASP A 379 -25.30 -2.16 7.67
C ASP A 379 -24.43 -1.71 6.50
N VAL A 380 -25.04 -1.20 5.43
CA VAL A 380 -24.32 -0.60 4.29
C VAL A 380 -23.45 0.57 4.76
N PHE A 381 -23.96 1.48 5.58
CA PHE A 381 -23.17 2.59 6.12
C PHE A 381 -21.97 2.11 6.95
N ALA A 382 -22.17 1.10 7.80
CA ALA A 382 -21.10 0.53 8.62
C ALA A 382 -20.01 -0.12 7.77
N VAL A 383 -20.39 -0.85 6.71
CA VAL A 383 -19.48 -1.47 5.74
C VAL A 383 -18.73 -0.42 4.93
N LEU A 384 -19.40 0.62 4.42
CA LEU A 384 -18.75 1.71 3.70
C LEU A 384 -17.73 2.44 4.57
N ASN A 385 -18.06 2.70 5.85
CA ASN A 385 -17.11 3.28 6.79
C ASN A 385 -15.92 2.34 7.06
N ALA A 386 -16.14 1.02 7.12
CA ALA A 386 -15.08 0.02 7.29
C ALA A 386 -14.13 -0.03 6.09
N LEU A 387 -14.68 -0.03 4.86
CA LEU A 387 -13.93 -0.01 3.60
C LEU A 387 -13.03 1.22 3.45
N ARG A 388 -13.36 2.33 4.12
CA ARG A 388 -12.51 3.53 4.17
C ARG A 388 -11.10 3.22 4.69
N ALA A 389 -10.90 2.13 5.45
CA ALA A 389 -9.57 1.70 5.89
C ALA A 389 -8.63 1.32 4.73
N ALA A 390 -9.17 0.89 3.58
CA ALA A 390 -8.38 0.56 2.39
C ALA A 390 -7.89 1.80 1.61
N VAL A 391 -8.51 2.97 1.86
CA VAL A 391 -8.17 4.20 1.15
C VAL A 391 -6.97 4.86 1.83
N PRO A 392 -5.83 5.09 1.14
CA PRO A 392 -4.67 5.73 1.75
C PRO A 392 -4.99 7.18 2.18
N PRO A 393 -4.60 7.61 3.38
CA PRO A 393 -4.70 9.02 3.79
C PRO A 393 -3.61 9.85 3.11
N LYS A 394 -3.71 11.18 3.20
CA LYS A 394 -2.77 12.12 2.54
C LYS A 394 -1.32 11.97 3.02
N SER A 395 -1.10 11.51 4.24
CA SER A 395 0.21 11.25 4.85
C SER A 395 0.03 10.04 5.77
N LEU A 396 0.85 9.02 5.55
CA LEU A 396 0.88 7.74 6.29
C LEU A 396 2.08 7.65 7.24
N SER A 397 2.97 8.64 7.18
CA SER A 397 4.10 8.84 8.08
C SER A 397 4.28 10.32 8.34
N ASP A 398 4.79 10.65 9.52
CA ASP A 398 4.97 12.00 10.03
C ASP A 398 6.37 12.31 10.57
N PHE A 399 7.33 11.36 10.54
CA PHE A 399 8.70 11.62 11.00
C PHE A 399 9.65 12.21 9.93
N LEU A 400 9.37 12.03 8.64
CA LEU A 400 10.18 12.62 7.55
C LEU A 400 9.88 14.11 7.28
N LYS A 401 9.07 14.78 8.10
CA LYS A 401 8.63 16.17 7.85
C LYS A 401 9.67 17.27 8.09
N LYS A 402 10.91 16.96 8.50
CA LYS A 402 11.96 17.97 8.69
C LYS A 402 13.24 17.62 7.91
N GLY A 403 13.42 18.30 6.76
CA GLY A 403 14.76 18.64 6.27
C GLY A 403 15.41 17.78 5.18
N THR A 404 14.81 16.69 4.70
CA THR A 404 15.39 15.95 3.56
C THR A 404 15.02 16.61 2.22
N PRO A 405 15.99 16.85 1.31
CA PRO A 405 15.67 17.22 -0.06
C PRO A 405 14.78 16.13 -0.66
N LYS A 406 13.64 16.52 -1.22
CA LYS A 406 12.83 15.61 -2.03
C LYS A 406 13.65 15.17 -3.25
N LEU A 407 14.37 14.06 -3.15
CA LEU A 407 14.53 13.17 -4.30
C LEU A 407 13.25 12.35 -4.37
N SER A 408 12.21 12.97 -4.91
CA SER A 408 10.99 12.26 -5.23
C SER A 408 11.20 11.56 -6.57
N PRO A 409 11.17 10.22 -6.66
CA PRO A 409 10.34 9.62 -7.67
C PRO A 409 8.92 9.76 -7.10
N ASN A 410 8.37 10.98 -7.15
CA ASN A 410 6.93 11.07 -7.11
C ASN A 410 6.54 10.37 -8.40
N PRO A 411 5.82 9.23 -8.40
CA PRO A 411 4.97 8.99 -9.54
C PRO A 411 4.07 10.22 -9.53
N GLU A 412 4.32 11.16 -10.45
CA GLU A 412 3.29 12.14 -10.78
C GLU A 412 2.06 11.29 -11.00
N MET A 413 1.11 11.41 -10.08
CA MET A 413 -0.05 10.55 -10.05
C MET A 413 -0.92 11.07 -11.19
N HIS A 414 -0.55 10.68 -12.42
CA HIS A 414 -1.18 11.15 -13.63
C HIS A 414 -2.66 10.78 -13.51
N ARG A 415 -3.51 11.81 -13.62
CA ARG A 415 -4.97 11.65 -13.53
C ARG A 415 -5.50 10.67 -14.60
N SER A 416 -4.68 10.32 -15.60
CA SER A 416 -4.91 9.28 -16.60
C SER A 416 -5.25 7.91 -16.00
N HIS A 417 -4.66 7.56 -14.86
CA HIS A 417 -4.86 6.25 -14.23
C HIS A 417 -6.27 6.06 -13.62
N ARG A 418 -7.05 7.15 -13.46
CA ARG A 418 -8.44 7.13 -12.99
C ARG A 418 -9.47 7.14 -14.12
N ILE A 419 -9.05 7.30 -15.38
CA ILE A 419 -9.99 7.59 -16.49
C ILE A 419 -10.88 6.40 -16.81
N GLY A 420 -10.38 5.15 -16.77
CA GLY A 420 -11.16 3.96 -17.19
C GLY A 420 -12.44 3.74 -16.37
N TRP A 421 -12.31 3.55 -15.06
CA TRP A 421 -13.45 3.31 -14.17
C TRP A 421 -14.31 4.55 -13.94
N LEU A 422 -13.70 5.74 -13.95
CA LEU A 422 -14.44 7.01 -13.80
C LEU A 422 -15.32 7.27 -15.03
N ARG A 423 -14.83 6.97 -16.24
CA ARG A 423 -15.63 7.05 -17.48
C ARG A 423 -16.81 6.10 -17.42
N ALA A 424 -16.58 4.83 -17.07
CA ALA A 424 -17.61 3.82 -16.92
C ALA A 424 -18.67 4.22 -15.86
N ALA A 425 -18.21 4.70 -14.71
CA ALA A 425 -19.07 5.17 -13.63
C ALA A 425 -19.96 6.36 -14.03
N VAL A 426 -19.38 7.38 -14.66
CA VAL A 426 -20.11 8.57 -15.14
C VAL A 426 -21.09 8.20 -16.24
N LEU A 427 -20.69 7.33 -17.18
CA LEU A 427 -21.54 6.89 -18.28
C LEU A 427 -22.73 6.08 -17.75
N GLY A 428 -22.50 5.13 -16.84
CA GLY A 428 -23.59 4.38 -16.19
C GLY A 428 -24.56 5.29 -15.46
N ALA A 429 -24.09 6.22 -14.61
CA ALA A 429 -24.97 7.13 -13.88
C ALA A 429 -25.76 8.07 -14.80
N ASN A 430 -25.13 8.57 -15.87
CA ASN A 430 -25.79 9.40 -16.87
C ASN A 430 -26.90 8.63 -17.59
N ASP A 431 -26.57 7.44 -18.09
CA ASP A 431 -27.52 6.59 -18.82
C ASP A 431 -28.66 6.13 -17.91
N GLY A 432 -28.40 5.85 -16.63
CA GLY A 432 -29.43 5.55 -15.65
C GLY A 432 -30.44 6.69 -15.47
N ILE A 433 -29.95 7.93 -15.31
CA ILE A 433 -30.85 9.10 -15.19
C ILE A 433 -31.63 9.31 -16.49
N VAL A 434 -30.94 9.38 -17.63
CA VAL A 434 -31.58 9.69 -18.92
C VAL A 434 -32.57 8.61 -19.32
N SER A 435 -32.19 7.33 -19.24
CA SER A 435 -33.03 6.22 -19.73
C SER A 435 -34.26 6.04 -18.85
N THR A 436 -34.11 6.07 -17.53
CA THR A 436 -35.24 5.91 -16.61
C THR A 436 -36.16 7.13 -16.64
N ALA A 437 -35.62 8.36 -16.68
CA ALA A 437 -36.45 9.55 -16.83
C ALA A 437 -37.20 9.58 -18.17
N SER A 438 -36.52 9.24 -19.27
CA SER A 438 -37.14 9.19 -20.61
C SER A 438 -38.26 8.14 -20.69
N LEU A 439 -38.04 6.96 -20.11
CA LEU A 439 -39.07 5.91 -20.04
C LEU A 439 -40.27 6.35 -19.19
N ILE A 440 -40.02 6.93 -18.02
CA ILE A 440 -41.06 7.47 -17.13
C ILE A 440 -41.88 8.56 -17.85
N LEU A 441 -41.21 9.51 -18.51
CA LEU A 441 -41.86 10.62 -19.20
C LEU A 441 -42.67 10.15 -20.41
N GLY A 442 -42.16 9.18 -21.18
CA GLY A 442 -42.90 8.59 -22.29
C GLY A 442 -44.19 7.90 -21.84
N ILE A 443 -44.13 7.13 -20.76
CA ILE A 443 -45.31 6.41 -20.23
C ILE A 443 -46.27 7.35 -19.51
N ALA A 444 -45.75 8.36 -18.80
CA ALA A 444 -46.59 9.41 -18.20
C ALA A 444 -47.32 10.22 -19.28
N ALA A 445 -46.68 10.51 -20.41
CA ALA A 445 -47.27 11.24 -21.53
C ALA A 445 -48.37 10.45 -22.25
N SER A 446 -48.45 9.12 -22.06
CA SER A 446 -49.51 8.28 -22.63
C SER A 446 -50.73 8.09 -21.71
N GLN A 447 -50.87 8.91 -20.66
CA GLN A 447 -51.97 8.83 -19.68
C GLN A 447 -52.04 7.51 -18.90
N ALA A 448 -50.91 6.82 -18.70
CA ALA A 448 -50.84 5.59 -17.92
C ALA A 448 -51.10 5.82 -16.42
N THR A 449 -51.48 4.77 -15.70
CA THR A 449 -51.70 4.88 -14.25
C THR A 449 -50.38 5.00 -13.49
N HIS A 450 -50.43 5.50 -12.25
CA HIS A 450 -49.24 5.61 -11.40
C HIS A 450 -48.51 4.27 -11.21
N ASN A 451 -49.27 3.17 -11.08
CA ASN A 451 -48.69 1.82 -10.95
C ASN A 451 -47.96 1.38 -12.21
N ASP A 452 -48.47 1.71 -13.40
CA ASP A 452 -47.83 1.38 -14.68
C ASP A 452 -46.50 2.12 -14.83
N ILE A 453 -46.46 3.39 -14.40
CA ILE A 453 -45.25 4.22 -14.44
C ILE A 453 -44.18 3.67 -13.48
N VAL A 454 -44.56 3.30 -12.25
CA VAL A 454 -43.63 2.69 -11.28
C VAL A 454 -43.13 1.34 -11.78
N LEU A 455 -44.01 0.48 -12.28
CA LEU A 455 -43.66 -0.83 -12.81
C LEU A 455 -42.66 -0.70 -13.97
N ALA A 456 -42.94 0.19 -14.91
CA ALA A 456 -42.06 0.41 -16.05
C ALA A 456 -40.73 1.05 -15.65
N GLY A 457 -40.71 1.99 -14.70
CA GLY A 457 -39.49 2.57 -14.18
C GLY A 457 -38.59 1.54 -13.49
N VAL A 458 -39.18 0.65 -12.66
CA VAL A 458 -38.43 -0.43 -11.98
C VAL A 458 -37.95 -1.48 -12.98
N ALA A 459 -38.80 -1.88 -13.93
CA ALA A 459 -38.40 -2.79 -14.99
C ALA A 459 -37.27 -2.20 -15.85
N GLY A 460 -37.37 -0.91 -16.19
CA GLY A 460 -36.34 -0.17 -16.92
C GLY A 460 -35.04 -0.04 -16.14
N LEU A 461 -35.09 0.14 -14.82
CA LEU A 461 -33.90 0.13 -13.97
C LEU A 461 -33.18 -1.22 -14.05
N VAL A 462 -33.90 -2.33 -13.82
CA VAL A 462 -33.31 -3.67 -13.80
C VAL A 462 -32.78 -4.04 -15.19
N ALA A 463 -33.58 -3.84 -16.23
CA ALA A 463 -33.21 -4.15 -17.61
C ALA A 463 -32.02 -3.29 -18.06
N GLY A 464 -32.03 -1.99 -17.76
CA GLY A 464 -30.97 -1.06 -18.11
C GLY A 464 -29.66 -1.35 -17.37
N ALA A 465 -29.72 -1.64 -16.06
CA ALA A 465 -28.52 -2.01 -15.29
C ALA A 465 -27.89 -3.30 -15.80
N MET A 466 -28.72 -4.32 -16.11
CA MET A 466 -28.25 -5.59 -16.68
C MET A 466 -27.70 -5.43 -18.10
N SER A 467 -28.36 -4.65 -18.95
CA SER A 467 -27.89 -4.37 -20.31
C SER A 467 -26.56 -3.62 -20.29
N MET A 468 -26.41 -2.65 -19.38
CA MET A 468 -25.18 -1.90 -19.19
C MET A 468 -24.04 -2.80 -18.67
N ALA A 469 -24.34 -3.68 -17.70
CA ALA A 469 -23.38 -4.67 -17.20
C ALA A 469 -22.89 -5.60 -18.31
N ALA A 470 -23.83 -6.13 -19.11
CA ALA A 470 -23.53 -7.04 -20.20
C ALA A 470 -22.72 -6.35 -21.30
N GLY A 471 -23.10 -5.13 -21.70
CA GLY A 471 -22.40 -4.34 -22.71
C GLY A 471 -20.95 -4.03 -22.32
N GLU A 472 -20.74 -3.57 -21.09
CA GLU A 472 -19.39 -3.29 -20.59
C GLU A 472 -18.56 -4.56 -20.38
N TYR A 473 -19.16 -5.64 -19.88
CA TYR A 473 -18.48 -6.93 -19.77
C TYR A 473 -18.00 -7.40 -21.14
N VAL A 474 -18.89 -7.43 -22.15
CA VAL A 474 -18.56 -7.88 -23.50
C VAL A 474 -17.49 -6.97 -24.10
N SER A 475 -17.65 -5.64 -24.02
CA SER A 475 -16.67 -4.71 -24.58
C SER A 475 -15.29 -4.87 -23.97
N VAL A 476 -15.18 -4.94 -22.65
CA VAL A 476 -13.89 -5.04 -21.95
C VAL A 476 -13.32 -6.46 -22.04
N SER A 477 -14.17 -7.49 -22.10
CA SER A 477 -13.74 -8.87 -22.36
C SER A 477 -13.15 -9.00 -23.76
N SER A 478 -13.81 -8.45 -24.78
CA SER A 478 -13.27 -8.48 -26.15
C SER A 478 -11.94 -7.73 -26.25
N GLN A 479 -11.78 -6.60 -25.54
CA GLN A 479 -10.48 -5.93 -25.44
C GLN A 479 -9.42 -6.83 -24.78
N ALA A 480 -9.76 -7.47 -23.65
CA ALA A 480 -8.85 -8.37 -22.96
C ALA A 480 -8.45 -9.59 -23.82
N ASP A 481 -9.39 -10.12 -24.61
CA ASP A 481 -9.15 -11.23 -25.52
C ASP A 481 -8.17 -10.84 -26.63
N THR A 482 -8.32 -9.63 -27.19
CA THR A 482 -7.36 -9.07 -28.17
C THR A 482 -5.98 -8.87 -27.56
N GLU A 483 -5.89 -8.20 -26.40
CA GLU A 483 -4.62 -7.98 -25.69
C GLU A 483 -3.90 -9.31 -25.38
N GLN A 484 -4.64 -10.34 -24.95
CA GLN A 484 -4.06 -11.66 -24.70
C GLN A 484 -3.62 -12.38 -25.98
N ALA A 485 -4.32 -12.18 -27.09
CA ALA A 485 -3.93 -12.75 -28.38
C ALA A 485 -2.62 -12.11 -28.87
N ASP A 486 -2.49 -10.79 -28.76
CA ASP A 486 -1.29 -10.05 -29.15
C ASP A 486 -0.10 -10.46 -28.27
N LEU A 487 -0.28 -10.54 -26.95
CA LEU A 487 0.79 -11.01 -26.04
C LEU A 487 1.23 -12.45 -26.31
N LYS A 488 0.31 -13.35 -26.69
CA LYS A 488 0.66 -14.72 -27.07
C LYS A 488 1.44 -14.77 -28.38
N ARG A 489 1.10 -13.88 -29.32
CA ARG A 489 1.80 -13.75 -30.59
C ARG A 489 3.22 -13.21 -30.37
N GLU A 490 3.35 -12.13 -29.62
CA GLU A 490 4.62 -11.53 -29.21
C GLU A 490 5.53 -12.54 -28.52
N HIS A 491 4.98 -13.30 -27.56
CA HIS A 491 5.75 -14.33 -26.87
C HIS A 491 6.23 -15.44 -27.81
N LYS A 492 5.48 -15.73 -28.89
CA LYS A 492 5.90 -16.69 -29.90
C LYS A 492 7.01 -16.10 -30.78
N GLU A 493 6.88 -14.85 -31.23
CA GLU A 493 7.86 -14.15 -32.05
C GLU A 493 9.22 -14.02 -31.31
N LEU A 494 9.20 -13.65 -30.02
CA LEU A 494 10.37 -13.64 -29.13
C LEU A 494 11.07 -15.01 -29.01
N ASN A 495 10.32 -16.11 -28.98
CA ASN A 495 10.88 -17.46 -28.89
C ASN A 495 11.42 -17.96 -30.25
N GLU A 496 10.86 -17.51 -31.36
CA GLU A 496 11.25 -17.92 -32.71
C GLU A 496 12.47 -17.15 -33.23
N ASN A 497 12.58 -15.84 -32.93
CA ASN A 497 13.67 -15.00 -33.45
C ASN A 497 14.00 -13.79 -32.57
N GLU A 498 14.60 -14.04 -31.40
CA GLU A 498 15.02 -13.01 -30.43
C GLU A 498 15.88 -11.88 -31.06
N GLN A 499 16.73 -12.19 -32.04
CA GLN A 499 17.58 -11.19 -32.68
C GLN A 499 16.78 -10.24 -33.58
N HIS A 500 15.70 -10.72 -34.21
CA HIS A 500 14.79 -9.86 -34.98
C HIS A 500 14.03 -8.92 -34.06
N GLU A 501 13.47 -9.45 -32.97
CA GLU A 501 12.73 -8.67 -31.97
C GLU A 501 13.60 -7.59 -31.31
N LYS A 502 14.86 -7.91 -31.00
CA LYS A 502 15.83 -6.91 -30.51
C LYS A 502 16.00 -5.75 -31.49
N ASN A 503 16.12 -6.04 -32.78
CA ASN A 503 16.29 -5.03 -33.82
C ASN A 503 15.01 -4.20 -34.01
N GLU A 504 13.85 -4.84 -33.89
CA GLU A 504 12.54 -4.18 -33.93
C GLU A 504 12.39 -3.19 -32.77
N LEU A 505 12.62 -3.63 -31.53
CA LEU A 505 12.58 -2.77 -30.35
C LEU A 505 13.59 -1.61 -30.45
N ALA A 506 14.81 -1.87 -30.90
CA ALA A 506 15.80 -0.82 -31.14
C ALA A 506 15.31 0.20 -32.18
N SER A 507 14.64 -0.24 -33.25
CA SER A 507 14.07 0.63 -34.28
C SER A 507 12.97 1.55 -33.72
N ILE A 508 12.15 1.05 -32.79
CA ILE A 508 11.15 1.85 -32.09
C ILE A 508 11.84 2.99 -31.32
N TYR A 509 12.92 2.70 -30.60
CA TYR A 509 13.68 3.71 -29.86
C TYR A 509 14.40 4.72 -30.76
N VAL A 510 14.92 4.28 -31.92
CA VAL A 510 15.45 5.21 -32.93
C VAL A 510 14.37 6.15 -33.43
N SER A 511 13.16 5.64 -33.72
CA SER A 511 12.03 6.48 -34.15
C SER A 511 11.60 7.50 -33.10
N ARG A 512 11.84 7.19 -31.81
CA ARG A 512 11.60 8.07 -30.66
C ARG A 512 12.76 9.04 -30.39
N GLY A 513 13.84 8.98 -31.17
CA GLY A 513 14.94 9.95 -31.17
C GLY A 513 16.23 9.50 -30.52
N LEU A 514 16.40 8.21 -30.18
CA LEU A 514 17.69 7.69 -29.71
C LEU A 514 18.66 7.50 -30.88
N GLU A 515 19.96 7.72 -30.62
CA GLU A 515 21.00 7.32 -31.56
C GLU A 515 21.02 5.79 -31.73
N PRO A 516 21.33 5.25 -32.93
CA PRO A 516 21.25 3.82 -33.22
C PRO A 516 22.02 2.93 -32.24
N LEU A 517 23.26 3.32 -31.88
CA LEU A 517 24.09 2.57 -30.94
C LEU A 517 23.50 2.55 -29.52
N LEU A 518 22.88 3.65 -29.10
CA LEU A 518 22.24 3.73 -27.79
C LEU A 518 20.91 2.97 -27.77
N ALA A 519 20.13 3.04 -28.85
CA ALA A 519 18.87 2.32 -29.00
C ALA A 519 19.07 0.80 -28.93
N GLU A 520 20.15 0.28 -29.54
CA GLU A 520 20.50 -1.14 -29.47
C GLU A 520 20.87 -1.57 -28.04
N GLN A 521 21.65 -0.74 -27.32
CA GLN A 521 22.00 -0.99 -25.92
C GLN A 521 20.77 -0.95 -25.01
N VAL A 522 19.84 -0.03 -25.25
CA VAL A 522 18.58 0.08 -24.51
C VAL A 522 17.70 -1.14 -24.76
N ALA A 523 17.50 -1.54 -26.02
CA ALA A 523 16.74 -2.74 -26.36
C ALA A 523 17.33 -4.00 -25.69
N GLU A 524 18.65 -4.16 -25.73
CA GLU A 524 19.33 -5.29 -25.07
C GLU A 524 19.08 -5.35 -23.56
N GLN A 525 19.24 -4.21 -22.88
CA GLN A 525 19.07 -4.14 -21.43
C GLN A 525 17.60 -4.34 -21.01
N LEU A 526 16.66 -3.80 -21.79
CA LEU A 526 15.23 -3.97 -21.53
C LEU A 526 14.78 -5.42 -21.77
N MET A 527 15.22 -6.04 -22.88
CA MET A 527 14.89 -7.44 -23.15
C MET A 527 15.47 -8.39 -22.11
N LYS A 528 16.70 -8.12 -21.64
CA LYS A 528 17.33 -8.91 -20.57
C LYS A 528 16.58 -8.82 -19.24
N HIS A 529 15.94 -7.69 -18.95
CA HIS A 529 15.13 -7.52 -17.76
C HIS A 529 13.74 -8.16 -17.91
N ASP A 530 13.02 -7.81 -18.99
CA ASP A 530 11.68 -8.29 -19.30
C ASP A 530 11.34 -8.06 -20.78
N ALA A 531 11.72 -9.00 -21.65
CA ALA A 531 11.48 -8.90 -23.10
C ALA A 531 10.01 -8.76 -23.45
N LEU A 532 9.15 -9.63 -22.91
CA LEU A 532 7.72 -9.58 -23.19
C LEU A 532 7.10 -8.29 -22.66
N GLY A 533 7.50 -7.81 -21.48
CA GLY A 533 7.02 -6.55 -20.93
C GLY A 533 7.50 -5.32 -21.70
N ALA A 534 8.73 -5.34 -22.21
CA ALA A 534 9.28 -4.26 -23.04
C ALA A 534 8.52 -4.12 -24.36
N HIS A 535 8.34 -5.23 -25.09
CA HIS A 535 7.55 -5.24 -26.33
C HIS A 535 6.07 -4.94 -26.08
N ALA A 536 5.46 -5.54 -25.04
CA ALA A 536 4.09 -5.22 -24.66
C ALA A 536 3.88 -3.71 -24.46
N ARG A 537 4.81 -3.03 -23.79
CA ARG A 537 4.70 -1.60 -23.51
C ARG A 537 5.06 -0.72 -24.70
N ASP A 538 6.17 -1.00 -25.36
CA ASP A 538 6.77 -0.08 -26.32
C ASP A 538 6.33 -0.33 -27.77
N GLU A 539 5.92 -1.55 -28.09
CA GLU A 539 5.39 -1.95 -29.39
C GLU A 539 3.85 -2.02 -29.36
N LEU A 540 3.29 -2.84 -28.45
CA LEU A 540 1.83 -3.05 -28.38
C LEU A 540 1.08 -1.95 -27.62
N GLY A 541 1.79 -1.09 -26.87
CA GLY A 541 1.18 -0.05 -26.02
C GLY A 541 0.43 -0.59 -24.80
N ILE A 542 0.55 -1.88 -24.48
CA ILE A 542 -0.05 -2.58 -23.35
C ILE A 542 0.83 -2.35 -22.11
N SER A 543 0.27 -1.70 -21.09
CA SER A 543 0.97 -1.47 -19.82
C SER A 543 0.26 -2.13 -18.65
N ALA A 544 1.01 -2.67 -17.67
CA ALA A 544 0.46 -3.32 -16.46
C ALA A 544 -0.49 -2.42 -15.64
N THR A 545 -0.37 -1.09 -15.82
CA THR A 545 -1.21 -0.06 -15.22
C THR A 545 -2.62 0.04 -15.82
N VAL A 546 -2.85 -0.46 -17.03
CA VAL A 546 -4.14 -0.36 -17.75
C VAL A 546 -4.60 -1.75 -18.18
N THR A 547 -4.66 -2.70 -17.24
CA THR A 547 -5.22 -4.03 -17.54
C THR A 547 -6.74 -3.96 -17.66
N ALA A 548 -7.29 -4.51 -18.74
CA ALA A 548 -8.72 -4.67 -18.93
C ALA A 548 -9.32 -5.55 -17.81
N ARG A 549 -10.29 -5.02 -17.05
CA ARG A 549 -10.96 -5.71 -15.94
C ARG A 549 -12.47 -5.82 -16.19
N PRO A 550 -12.93 -6.84 -16.95
CA PRO A 550 -14.30 -6.90 -17.44
C PRO A 550 -15.36 -6.90 -16.34
N ILE A 551 -15.17 -7.73 -15.30
CA ILE A 551 -16.12 -7.82 -14.17
C ILE A 551 -16.20 -6.51 -13.41
N GLN A 552 -15.05 -5.84 -13.20
CA GLN A 552 -15.01 -4.58 -12.48
C GLN A 552 -15.74 -3.48 -13.27
N ALA A 553 -15.52 -3.40 -14.59
CA ALA A 553 -16.22 -2.44 -15.46
C ALA A 553 -17.73 -2.70 -15.46
N ALA A 554 -18.16 -3.94 -15.67
CA ALA A 554 -19.55 -4.35 -15.68
C ALA A 554 -20.28 -4.00 -14.38
N LEU A 555 -19.73 -4.38 -13.22
CA LEU A 555 -20.34 -4.11 -11.91
C LEU A 555 -20.36 -2.62 -11.59
N THR A 556 -19.30 -1.88 -11.95
CA THR A 556 -19.24 -0.43 -11.72
C THR A 556 -20.32 0.27 -12.52
N SER A 557 -20.46 -0.05 -13.81
CA SER A 557 -21.47 0.56 -14.67
C SER A 557 -22.90 0.18 -14.29
N ALA A 558 -23.14 -1.08 -13.90
CA ALA A 558 -24.44 -1.53 -13.40
C ALA A 558 -24.86 -0.80 -12.12
N ALA A 559 -23.92 -0.68 -11.18
CA ALA A 559 -24.17 0.00 -9.91
C ALA A 559 -24.42 1.49 -10.10
N THR A 560 -23.60 2.17 -10.91
CA THR A 560 -23.81 3.60 -11.16
C THR A 560 -25.06 3.87 -11.99
N PHE A 561 -25.41 2.99 -12.93
CA PHE A 561 -26.71 3.02 -13.61
C PHE A 561 -27.87 2.93 -12.64
N ALA A 562 -27.86 1.93 -11.75
CA ALA A 562 -28.92 1.76 -10.75
C ALA A 562 -29.04 3.00 -9.86
N VAL A 563 -27.91 3.56 -9.40
CA VAL A 563 -27.90 4.81 -8.61
C VAL A 563 -28.50 5.97 -9.39
N GLY A 564 -28.17 6.12 -10.68
CA GLY A 564 -28.75 7.15 -11.55
C GLY A 564 -30.26 6.97 -11.75
N ALA A 565 -30.70 5.72 -11.94
CA ALA A 565 -32.09 5.34 -12.21
C ALA A 565 -33.02 5.45 -10.98
N VAL A 566 -32.50 5.21 -9.77
CA VAL A 566 -33.26 5.37 -8.52
C VAL A 566 -33.80 6.79 -8.38
N LEU A 567 -33.10 7.79 -8.89
CA LEU A 567 -33.46 9.17 -8.65
C LEU A 567 -34.74 9.62 -9.38
N PRO A 568 -34.91 9.41 -10.70
CA PRO A 568 -36.19 9.63 -11.37
C PRO A 568 -37.32 8.79 -10.75
N LEU A 569 -37.02 7.56 -10.32
CA LEU A 569 -38.00 6.68 -9.65
C LEU A 569 -38.49 7.23 -8.31
N LEU A 570 -37.60 7.78 -7.48
CA LEU A 570 -37.98 8.44 -6.24
C LEU A 570 -38.91 9.62 -6.52
N MET A 571 -38.65 10.39 -7.59
CA MET A 571 -39.56 11.48 -7.99
C MET A 571 -40.93 10.94 -8.36
N VAL A 572 -41.03 9.80 -9.06
CA VAL A 572 -42.32 9.16 -9.33
C VAL A 572 -43.04 8.79 -8.03
N MET A 573 -42.36 8.21 -7.05
CA MET A 573 -43.00 7.75 -5.82
C MET A 573 -43.58 8.87 -4.96
N PHE A 574 -43.02 10.09 -5.02
CA PHE A 574 -43.42 11.21 -4.16
C PHE A 574 -44.17 12.34 -4.90
N ALA A 575 -44.11 12.40 -6.23
CA ALA A 575 -44.73 13.46 -7.00
C ALA A 575 -46.24 13.22 -7.22
N PRO A 576 -47.08 14.27 -7.10
CA PRO A 576 -48.44 14.23 -7.61
C PRO A 576 -48.46 13.95 -9.12
N VAL A 577 -49.41 13.13 -9.59
CA VAL A 577 -49.51 12.71 -11.01
C VAL A 577 -49.62 13.91 -11.96
N ALA A 578 -50.28 15.00 -11.53
CA ALA A 578 -50.44 16.21 -12.33
C ALA A 578 -49.11 16.94 -12.64
N ASP A 579 -48.14 16.86 -11.73
CA ASP A 579 -46.86 17.59 -11.83
C ASP A 579 -45.70 16.66 -12.23
N LEU A 580 -45.98 15.37 -12.41
CA LEU A 580 -44.97 14.32 -12.56
C LEU A 580 -44.01 14.59 -13.72
N ILE A 581 -44.53 14.96 -14.90
CA ILE A 581 -43.71 15.24 -16.09
C ILE A 581 -42.75 16.40 -15.83
N VAL A 582 -43.24 17.47 -15.20
CA VAL A 582 -42.44 18.68 -14.93
C VAL A 582 -41.39 18.38 -13.87
N LEU A 583 -41.77 17.71 -12.78
CA LEU A 583 -40.88 17.47 -11.65
C LEU A 583 -39.77 16.47 -12.00
N VAL A 584 -40.10 15.36 -12.68
CA VAL A 584 -39.12 14.37 -13.14
C VAL A 584 -38.16 14.98 -14.17
N SER A 585 -38.66 15.80 -15.10
CA SER A 585 -37.80 16.46 -16.09
C SER A 585 -36.84 17.45 -15.43
N PHE A 586 -37.35 18.34 -14.58
CA PHE A 586 -36.53 19.36 -13.92
C PHE A 586 -35.48 18.73 -13.00
N SER A 587 -35.86 17.76 -12.16
CA SER A 587 -34.93 17.08 -11.28
C SER A 587 -33.85 16.37 -12.10
N SER A 588 -34.24 15.59 -13.12
CA SER A 588 -33.29 14.81 -13.91
C SER A 588 -32.28 15.71 -14.63
N LEU A 589 -32.72 16.84 -15.20
CA LEU A 589 -31.82 17.83 -15.82
C LEU A 589 -30.88 18.50 -14.81
N LEU A 590 -31.36 18.82 -13.61
CA LEU A 590 -30.51 19.36 -12.55
C LEU A 590 -29.43 18.36 -12.16
N PHE A 591 -29.77 17.08 -12.00
CA PHE A 591 -28.81 16.03 -11.66
C PHE A 591 -27.83 15.76 -12.79
N LEU A 592 -28.28 15.76 -14.05
CA LEU A 592 -27.41 15.66 -15.22
C LEU A 592 -26.42 16.82 -15.29
N THR A 593 -26.86 18.04 -14.96
CA THR A 593 -26.00 19.21 -14.88
C THR A 593 -24.93 19.04 -13.80
N LEU A 594 -25.33 18.64 -12.58
CA LEU A 594 -24.41 18.39 -11.46
C LEU A 594 -23.41 17.27 -11.77
N LEU A 595 -23.87 16.17 -12.36
CA LEU A 595 -23.05 15.03 -12.74
C LEU A 595 -22.06 15.40 -13.85
N GLY A 596 -22.52 16.16 -14.85
CA GLY A 596 -21.66 16.70 -15.91
C GLY A 596 -20.58 17.66 -15.39
N MET A 597 -20.90 18.49 -14.40
CA MET A 597 -19.92 19.34 -13.72
C MET A 597 -18.89 18.52 -12.94
N LEU A 598 -19.35 17.52 -12.19
CA LEU A 598 -18.49 16.65 -11.38
C LEU A 598 -17.56 15.81 -12.27
N ALA A 599 -18.08 15.24 -13.36
CA ALA A 599 -17.32 14.48 -14.32
C ALA A 599 -16.25 15.33 -15.02
N ALA A 600 -16.59 16.57 -15.37
CA ALA A 600 -15.64 17.49 -15.99
C ALA A 600 -14.53 17.93 -15.02
N TYR A 601 -14.89 18.26 -13.78
CA TYR A 601 -13.94 18.61 -12.72
C TYR A 601 -12.98 17.45 -12.41
N THR A 602 -13.51 16.24 -12.25
CA THR A 602 -12.70 15.05 -11.94
C THR A 602 -11.84 14.61 -13.13
N GLY A 603 -12.35 14.75 -14.36
CA GLY A 603 -11.62 14.50 -15.61
C GLY A 603 -10.66 15.60 -16.06
N GLY A 604 -10.60 16.75 -15.36
CA GLY A 604 -9.71 17.86 -15.70
C GLY A 604 -10.11 18.65 -16.96
N SER A 605 -11.37 18.58 -17.38
CA SER A 605 -11.90 19.30 -18.55
C SER A 605 -12.75 20.51 -18.14
N GLY A 606 -13.12 21.38 -19.09
CA GLY A 606 -13.92 22.57 -18.80
C GLY A 606 -15.32 22.23 -18.26
N ILE A 607 -15.60 22.65 -17.02
CA ILE A 607 -16.82 22.34 -16.26
C ILE A 607 -18.10 22.70 -17.03
N ILE A 608 -18.15 23.89 -17.63
CA ILE A 608 -19.31 24.39 -18.38
C ILE A 608 -19.59 23.50 -19.61
N LYS A 609 -18.53 23.08 -20.33
CA LYS A 609 -18.67 22.21 -21.51
C LYS A 609 -19.16 20.81 -21.13
N GLY A 610 -18.71 20.27 -20.00
CA GLY A 610 -19.17 18.99 -19.46
C GLY A 610 -20.66 19.03 -19.09
N ALA A 611 -21.06 20.02 -18.30
CA ALA A 611 -22.43 20.21 -17.88
C ALA A 611 -23.40 20.39 -19.05
N PHE A 612 -23.05 21.26 -20.01
CA PHE A 612 -23.90 21.53 -21.17
C PHE A 612 -24.10 20.29 -22.04
N ARG A 613 -23.03 19.54 -22.35
CA ARG A 613 -23.08 18.34 -23.19
C ARG A 613 -24.03 17.29 -22.62
N VAL A 614 -23.93 17.00 -21.33
CA VAL A 614 -24.75 15.97 -20.68
C VAL A 614 -26.21 16.42 -20.59
N THR A 615 -26.44 17.68 -20.19
CA THR A 615 -27.78 18.24 -20.01
C THR A 615 -28.53 18.39 -21.33
N PHE A 616 -27.84 18.81 -22.40
CA PHE A 616 -28.44 18.96 -23.73
C PHE A 616 -28.96 17.63 -24.28
N TRP A 617 -28.13 16.59 -24.29
CA TRP A 617 -28.53 15.27 -24.80
C TRP A 617 -29.59 14.61 -23.92
N GLY A 618 -29.53 14.81 -22.60
CA GLY A 618 -30.57 14.34 -21.68
C GLY A 618 -31.92 15.03 -21.94
N ALA A 619 -31.94 16.35 -22.10
CA ALA A 619 -33.16 17.10 -22.41
C ALA A 619 -33.78 16.66 -23.75
N LEU A 620 -32.94 16.44 -24.77
CA LEU A 620 -33.39 15.98 -26.08
C LEU A 620 -34.01 14.58 -26.00
N ALA A 621 -33.36 13.63 -25.32
CA ALA A 621 -33.87 12.27 -25.17
C ALA A 621 -35.21 12.24 -24.42
N MET A 622 -35.32 12.98 -23.32
CA MET A 622 -36.57 13.11 -22.55
C MET A 622 -37.68 13.76 -23.38
N GLY A 623 -37.37 14.81 -24.13
CA GLY A 623 -38.35 15.49 -24.99
C GLY A 623 -38.87 14.60 -26.12
N LEU A 624 -37.98 13.85 -26.78
CA LEU A 624 -38.36 12.91 -27.84
C LEU A 624 -39.22 11.76 -27.32
N THR A 625 -38.86 11.17 -26.17
CA THR A 625 -39.63 10.07 -25.57
C THR A 625 -40.99 10.51 -25.05
N ALA A 626 -41.09 11.70 -24.45
CA ALA A 626 -42.37 12.32 -24.09
C ALA A 626 -43.24 12.59 -25.34
N ALA A 627 -42.64 13.07 -26.44
CA ALA A 627 -43.36 13.28 -27.70
C ALA A 627 -43.91 11.96 -28.26
N VAL A 628 -43.11 10.89 -28.29
CA VAL A 628 -43.56 9.54 -28.68
C VAL A 628 -44.72 9.10 -27.79
N GLY A 629 -44.58 9.20 -26.47
CA GLY A 629 -45.64 8.86 -25.52
C GLY A 629 -46.96 9.61 -25.78
N SER A 630 -46.87 10.92 -26.06
CA SER A 630 -48.04 11.75 -26.38
C SER A 630 -48.71 11.39 -27.71
N ILE A 631 -47.93 10.96 -28.72
CA ILE A 631 -48.46 10.56 -30.03
C ILE A 631 -49.20 9.22 -29.89
N PHE A 632 -48.57 8.22 -29.28
CA PHE A 632 -49.14 6.86 -29.20
C PHE A 632 -50.17 6.68 -28.08
N GLY A 633 -50.16 7.51 -27.03
CA GLY A 633 -51.19 7.51 -25.99
C GLY A 633 -52.54 8.08 -26.41
N THR A 634 -52.63 8.69 -27.60
CA THR A 634 -53.91 9.14 -28.19
C THR A 634 -54.56 8.11 -29.10
N VAL A 635 -53.89 6.98 -29.36
CA VAL A 635 -54.43 5.87 -30.14
C VAL A 635 -54.91 4.80 -29.15
N VAL A 636 -56.17 4.95 -28.73
CA VAL A 636 -56.93 3.90 -28.01
C VAL A 636 -57.30 2.78 -28.98
#